data_AF-A0A545AF16-F1
#
_entry.id   AF-A0A545AF16-F1
#
_cell.length_a   1.000
_cell.length_b   1.000
_cell.length_c   1.000
_cell.angle_alpha   90.00
_cell.angle_beta   90.00
_cell.angle_gamma   90.00
#
_symmetry.space_group_name_H-M   'P 1'
#
loop_
_entity.id
_entity.type
_entity.pdbx_description
1 polymer ?
#
loop_
_entity_poly.entity_id
_entity_poly.type
_entity_poly.pdbx_seq_one_letter_code
_entity_poly.pdbx_strand_id
1 'polypeptide(L)'
;MRERQGRAVGARSAARSKPESFGRLRVTVDDREGYALVTVAGEVDVTTGSQLREPLHELVEQRKHRHVVDLREVTFLDSTGLGILVSDHKRLRDRDGSLHVVVTTPGIVARVFRLTGVDRVVPLVNTVEEAETALTAAP
;
A
#
# COMPACT_ATOMS: atom_id res chain seq x y z
N MET A 1 13.29 35.11 -49.36
CA MET A 1 12.22 34.12 -49.59
C MET A 1 12.44 33.03 -48.56
N ARG A 2 11.90 33.16 -47.33
CA ARG A 2 10.72 32.42 -46.80
C ARG A 2 10.76 30.95 -47.26
N GLU A 3 10.83 29.93 -46.40
CA GLU A 3 9.77 29.45 -45.50
C GLU A 3 10.37 28.37 -44.56
N ARG A 4 10.21 28.48 -43.22
CA ARG A 4 9.23 27.80 -42.33
C ARG A 4 9.73 26.48 -41.69
N GLN A 5 9.20 26.26 -40.47
CA GLN A 5 9.18 25.04 -39.63
C GLN A 5 10.48 24.76 -38.85
N GLY A 6 10.54 24.84 -37.52
CA GLY A 6 9.55 24.44 -36.51
C GLY A 6 9.79 22.98 -36.15
N ARG A 7 10.49 22.69 -35.04
CA ARG A 7 10.56 21.33 -34.50
C ARG A 7 10.43 21.31 -32.98
N ALA A 8 9.42 20.57 -32.57
CA ALA A 8 8.89 20.39 -31.25
C ALA A 8 9.86 19.75 -30.24
N VAL A 9 9.69 20.24 -29.00
CA VAL A 9 9.75 19.55 -27.70
C VAL A 9 9.80 18.02 -27.80
N GLY A 10 10.91 17.42 -27.39
CA GLY A 10 11.06 15.98 -27.20
C GLY A 10 10.64 15.55 -25.80
N ALA A 11 9.34 15.58 -25.48
CA ALA A 11 8.81 14.86 -24.33
C ALA A 11 8.69 13.38 -24.71
N ARG A 12 9.76 12.60 -24.49
CA ARG A 12 9.69 11.13 -24.57
C ARG A 12 9.30 10.58 -23.20
N SER A 13 8.01 10.46 -22.97
CA SER A 13 7.48 9.37 -22.16
C SER A 13 6.14 8.98 -22.78
N ALA A 14 6.19 7.94 -23.59
CA ALA A 14 5.01 7.35 -24.20
C ALA A 14 4.12 6.82 -23.07
N ALA A 15 3.11 7.62 -22.71
CA ALA A 15 1.94 7.16 -21.99
C ALA A 15 1.33 6.03 -22.81
N ARG A 16 1.64 4.79 -22.43
CA ARG A 16 0.95 3.62 -22.93
C ARG A 16 -0.43 3.66 -22.28
N SER A 17 -1.41 4.21 -23.00
CA SER A 17 -2.82 4.18 -22.64
C SER A 17 -3.23 2.73 -22.37
N LYS A 18 -3.52 2.39 -21.11
CA LYS A 18 -4.18 1.13 -20.77
C LYS A 18 -5.69 1.33 -20.93
N PRO A 19 -6.39 0.40 -21.60
CA PRO A 19 -7.83 0.46 -21.79
C PRO A 19 -8.57 0.30 -20.45
N GLU A 20 -9.75 0.91 -20.39
CA GLU A 20 -10.61 1.00 -19.21
C GLU A 20 -11.04 -0.38 -18.70
N SER A 21 -10.35 -0.85 -17.68
CA SER A 21 -10.84 -1.84 -16.73
C SER A 21 -10.11 -1.57 -15.42
N PHE A 22 -10.51 -0.52 -14.71
CA PHE A 22 -10.01 -0.23 -13.37
C PHE A 22 -10.26 -1.46 -12.50
N GLY A 23 -9.19 -2.17 -12.14
CA GLY A 23 -9.26 -3.31 -11.24
C GLY A 23 -9.95 -2.86 -9.96
N ARG A 24 -11.09 -3.48 -9.64
CA ARG A 24 -11.93 -3.12 -8.49
C ARG A 24 -11.13 -3.34 -7.20
N LEU A 25 -10.45 -2.30 -6.70
CA LEU A 25 -9.87 -2.35 -5.36
C LEU A 25 -11.01 -2.39 -4.35
N ARG A 26 -10.98 -3.39 -3.47
CA ARG A 26 -11.83 -3.46 -2.30
C ARG A 26 -10.97 -3.24 -1.07
N VAL A 27 -11.40 -2.33 -0.21
CA VAL A 27 -10.79 -2.10 1.10
C VAL A 27 -11.90 -2.22 2.13
N THR A 28 -11.68 -3.06 3.14
CA THR A 28 -12.58 -3.18 4.29
C THR A 28 -11.78 -2.93 5.56
N VAL A 29 -12.35 -2.15 6.46
CA VAL A 29 -11.77 -1.83 7.76
C VAL A 29 -12.63 -2.49 8.83
N ASP A 30 -11.99 -3.24 9.70
CA ASP A 30 -12.62 -3.92 10.82
C ASP A 30 -11.91 -3.49 12.11
N ASP A 31 -12.64 -2.86 13.02
CA ASP A 31 -12.10 -2.39 14.30
C ASP A 31 -12.07 -3.57 15.28
N ARG A 32 -10.87 -4.03 15.59
CA ARG A 32 -10.61 -5.15 16.51
C ARG A 32 -10.20 -4.61 17.86
N GLU A 33 -10.29 -5.47 18.87
CA GLU A 33 -9.82 -5.12 20.21
C GLU A 33 -8.32 -4.82 20.18
N GLY A 34 -7.96 -3.54 20.26
CA GLY A 34 -6.58 -3.07 20.30
C GLY A 34 -5.91 -2.80 18.95
N TYR A 35 -6.55 -3.01 17.80
CA TYR A 35 -5.98 -2.70 16.48
C TYR A 35 -7.04 -2.60 15.37
N ALA A 36 -6.69 -1.99 14.24
CA ALA A 36 -7.54 -1.96 13.05
C ALA A 36 -7.04 -2.98 12.01
N LEU A 37 -7.92 -3.88 11.56
CA LEU A 37 -7.65 -4.81 10.46
C LEU A 37 -8.13 -4.20 9.14
N VAL A 38 -7.22 -3.97 8.22
CA VAL A 38 -7.50 -3.42 6.89
C VAL A 38 -7.26 -4.52 5.85
N THR A 39 -8.33 -5.08 5.31
CA THR A 39 -8.23 -6.11 4.27
C THR A 39 -8.33 -5.47 2.89
N VAL A 40 -7.37 -5.81 2.03
CA VAL A 40 -7.23 -5.23 0.70
C VAL A 40 -7.26 -6.34 -0.35
N ALA A 41 -8.13 -6.19 -1.34
CA ALA A 41 -8.26 -7.14 -2.45
C ALA A 41 -8.26 -6.41 -3.79
N GLY A 42 -7.60 -6.99 -4.79
CA GLY A 42 -7.50 -6.42 -6.14
C GLY A 42 -6.16 -5.74 -6.42
N GLU A 43 -6.19 -4.62 -7.14
CA GLU A 43 -4.98 -3.96 -7.66
C GLU A 43 -4.74 -2.63 -6.96
N VAL A 44 -3.55 -2.44 -6.40
CA VAL A 44 -3.12 -1.19 -5.77
C VAL A 44 -2.14 -0.48 -6.71
N ASP A 45 -2.61 0.59 -7.35
CA ASP A 45 -1.82 1.40 -8.28
C ASP A 45 -2.09 2.90 -8.13
N VAL A 46 -1.58 3.71 -9.06
CA VAL A 46 -1.81 5.17 -9.08
C VAL A 46 -3.29 5.57 -9.15
N THR A 47 -4.15 4.72 -9.72
CA THR A 47 -5.57 4.97 -9.92
C THR A 47 -6.42 4.55 -8.73
N THR A 48 -6.04 3.47 -8.03
CA THR A 48 -6.77 2.93 -6.88
C THR A 48 -6.15 3.32 -5.53
N GLY A 49 -4.93 3.88 -5.53
CA GLY A 49 -4.17 4.15 -4.31
C GLY A 49 -4.87 5.09 -3.32
N SER A 50 -5.72 6.02 -3.77
CA SER A 50 -6.51 6.86 -2.84
C SER A 50 -7.45 6.02 -1.97
N GLN A 51 -8.06 4.98 -2.53
CA GLN A 51 -9.00 4.10 -1.83
C GLN A 51 -8.35 3.29 -0.69
N LEU A 52 -7.02 3.08 -0.73
CA LEU A 52 -6.25 2.52 0.38
C LEU A 52 -5.75 3.60 1.33
N ARG A 53 -5.32 4.75 0.79
CA ARG A 53 -4.75 5.84 1.59
C ARG A 53 -5.76 6.48 2.54
N GLU A 54 -6.96 6.74 2.06
CA GLU A 54 -8.02 7.40 2.83
C GLU A 54 -8.37 6.67 4.13
N PRO A 55 -8.73 5.37 4.13
CA PRO A 55 -9.06 4.66 5.37
C PRO A 55 -7.86 4.56 6.32
N LEU A 56 -6.63 4.38 5.82
CA LEU A 56 -5.44 4.38 6.68
C LEU A 56 -5.22 5.73 7.36
N HIS A 57 -5.44 6.83 6.64
CA HIS A 57 -5.35 8.17 7.22
C HIS A 57 -6.47 8.38 8.25
N GLU A 58 -7.71 8.04 7.94
CA GLU A 58 -8.83 8.16 8.88
C GLU A 58 -8.60 7.41 10.20
N LEU A 59 -8.04 6.20 10.15
CA LEU A 59 -7.68 5.44 11.35
C LEU A 59 -6.67 6.18 12.23
N VAL A 60 -5.65 6.79 11.63
CA VAL A 60 -4.66 7.60 12.36
C VAL A 60 -5.33 8.83 13.01
N GLU A 61 -6.23 9.51 12.31
CA GLU A 61 -6.97 10.66 12.87
C GLU A 61 -7.88 10.24 14.04
N GLN A 62 -8.45 9.04 13.96
CA GLN A 62 -9.28 8.42 15.01
C GLN A 62 -8.46 7.85 16.18
N ARG A 63 -7.15 8.11 16.25
CA ARG A 63 -6.24 7.61 17.29
C ARG A 63 -6.09 6.08 17.34
N LYS A 64 -6.43 5.40 16.24
CA LYS A 64 -6.15 3.97 16.08
C LYS A 64 -4.73 3.85 15.54
N HIS A 65 -3.75 3.65 16.43
CA HIS A 65 -2.34 3.65 16.04
C HIS A 65 -1.74 2.25 15.82
N ARG A 66 -2.56 1.19 15.87
CA ARG A 66 -2.12 -0.19 15.64
C ARG A 66 -2.86 -0.72 14.42
N HIS A 67 -2.15 -0.92 13.32
CA HIS A 67 -2.72 -1.35 12.04
C HIS A 67 -2.19 -2.73 11.66
N VAL A 68 -3.10 -3.60 11.21
CA VAL A 68 -2.79 -4.83 10.48
C VAL A 68 -3.37 -4.69 9.08
N VAL A 69 -2.54 -4.74 8.06
CA VAL A 69 -2.98 -4.62 6.66
C VAL A 69 -2.83 -5.96 5.97
N ASP A 70 -3.94 -6.60 5.61
CA ASP A 70 -3.96 -7.86 4.90
C ASP A 70 -3.99 -7.66 3.39
N LEU A 71 -2.89 -8.04 2.73
CA LEU A 71 -2.68 -7.92 1.30
C LEU A 71 -2.71 -9.28 0.58
N ARG A 72 -3.17 -10.35 1.24
CA ARG A 72 -3.15 -11.70 0.65
C ARG A 72 -4.02 -11.82 -0.60
N GLU A 73 -5.08 -11.01 -0.71
CA GLU A 73 -5.96 -10.94 -1.88
C GLU A 73 -5.54 -9.86 -2.91
N VAL A 74 -4.39 -9.20 -2.72
CA VAL A 74 -3.85 -8.23 -3.68
C VAL A 74 -3.15 -8.95 -4.82
N THR A 75 -3.60 -8.68 -6.05
CA THR A 75 -3.06 -9.29 -7.28
C THR A 75 -1.98 -8.42 -7.92
N PHE A 76 -1.95 -7.12 -7.61
CA PHE A 76 -0.98 -6.17 -8.14
C PHE A 76 -0.67 -5.07 -7.14
N LEU A 77 0.62 -4.73 -7.00
CA LEU A 77 1.10 -3.66 -6.13
C LEU A 77 2.26 -2.92 -6.82
N ASP A 78 2.13 -1.62 -7.04
CA ASP A 78 3.18 -0.75 -7.58
C ASP A 78 3.85 0.12 -6.50
N SER A 79 4.66 1.09 -6.94
CA SER A 79 5.32 2.07 -6.07
C SER A 79 4.33 2.96 -5.29
N THR A 80 3.13 3.18 -5.82
CA THR A 80 2.08 3.97 -5.16
C THR A 80 1.65 3.25 -3.88
N GLY A 81 1.31 1.97 -3.99
CA GLY A 81 0.89 1.18 -2.83
C GLY A 81 2.00 1.01 -1.78
N LEU A 82 3.24 0.76 -2.23
CA LEU A 82 4.39 0.75 -1.32
C LEU A 82 4.59 2.09 -0.60
N GLY A 83 4.48 3.20 -1.34
CA GLY A 83 4.61 4.54 -0.77
C GLY A 83 3.54 4.85 0.27
N ILE A 84 2.31 4.38 0.06
CA ILE A 84 1.21 4.50 1.03
C ILE A 84 1.55 3.74 2.32
N LEU A 85 1.95 2.47 2.22
CA LEU A 85 2.25 1.63 3.39
C LEU A 85 3.47 2.15 4.17
N VAL A 86 4.52 2.60 3.48
CA VAL A 86 5.69 3.22 4.13
C VAL A 86 5.31 4.52 4.83
N SER A 87 4.43 5.33 4.22
CA SER A 87 3.97 6.57 4.82
C SER A 87 3.12 6.32 6.06
N ASP A 88 2.23 5.33 6.00
CA ASP A 88 1.41 4.90 7.13
C ASP A 88 2.28 4.39 8.30
N HIS A 89 3.22 3.49 8.00
CA HIS A 89 4.19 3.00 8.99
C HIS A 89 4.95 4.13 9.70
N LYS A 90 5.40 5.15 8.96
CA LYS A 90 6.06 6.33 9.55
C LYS A 90 5.11 7.10 10.47
N ARG A 91 3.90 7.41 10.00
CA ARG A 91 2.90 8.17 10.78
C ARG A 91 2.52 7.47 12.08
N LEU A 92 2.42 6.14 12.06
CA LEU A 92 2.12 5.33 13.24
C LEU A 92 3.30 5.32 14.21
N ARG A 93 4.53 5.12 13.73
CA ARG A 93 5.72 5.19 14.59
C ARG A 93 5.89 6.53 15.28
N ASP A 94 5.59 7.64 14.60
CA ASP A 94 5.61 8.98 15.18
C ASP A 94 4.57 9.18 16.32
N ARG A 95 3.67 8.21 16.52
CA ARG A 95 2.57 8.21 17.50
C ARG A 95 2.60 6.99 18.42
N ASP A 96 3.78 6.36 18.58
CA ASP A 96 3.98 5.14 19.37
C ASP A 96 3.07 3.97 18.92
N GLY A 97 2.75 3.97 17.63
CA GLY A 97 1.96 2.96 16.94
C GLY A 97 2.79 1.97 16.14
N SER A 98 2.11 1.02 15.51
CA SER A 98 2.74 -0.05 14.74
C SER A 98 1.91 -0.45 13.52
N LEU A 99 2.61 -0.80 12.43
CA LEU A 99 2.03 -1.41 11.23
C LEU A 99 2.61 -2.80 11.04
N HIS A 100 1.74 -3.79 10.83
CA HIS A 100 2.10 -5.12 10.34
C HIS A 100 1.38 -5.39 9.02
N VAL A 101 2.10 -5.91 8.03
CA VAL A 101 1.53 -6.24 6.71
C VAL A 101 1.50 -7.75 6.52
N VAL A 102 0.32 -8.29 6.25
CA VAL A 102 0.10 -9.72 6.01
C VAL A 102 0.21 -9.99 4.51
N VAL A 103 1.10 -10.91 4.13
CA VAL A 103 1.32 -11.31 2.73
C VAL A 103 1.47 -12.82 2.62
N THR A 104 1.08 -13.39 1.48
CA THR A 104 1.37 -14.79 1.18
C THR A 104 2.83 -14.94 0.74
N THR A 105 3.60 -15.83 1.39
CA THR A 105 4.97 -16.15 0.99
C THR A 105 5.10 -17.63 0.58
N PRO A 106 5.58 -17.95 -0.63
CA PRO A 106 5.92 -17.02 -1.72
C PRO A 106 4.67 -16.40 -2.37
N GLY A 107 4.77 -15.14 -2.80
CA GLY A 107 3.68 -14.43 -3.47
C GLY A 107 4.17 -13.19 -4.22
N ILE A 108 3.35 -12.66 -5.14
CA ILE A 108 3.70 -11.50 -5.97
C ILE A 108 3.95 -10.26 -5.12
N VAL A 109 3.10 -10.01 -4.13
CA VAL A 109 3.23 -8.89 -3.20
C VAL A 109 4.51 -9.03 -2.37
N ALA A 110 4.74 -10.18 -1.71
CA ALA A 110 5.96 -10.42 -0.95
C ALA A 110 7.24 -10.25 -1.79
N ARG A 111 7.20 -10.63 -3.08
CA ARG A 111 8.31 -10.40 -4.01
C ARG A 111 8.53 -8.91 -4.29
N VAL A 112 7.47 -8.12 -4.48
CA VAL A 112 7.57 -6.67 -4.68
C VAL A 112 8.23 -6.00 -3.47
N PHE A 113 7.85 -6.36 -2.24
CA PHE A 113 8.50 -5.84 -1.03
C PHE A 113 10.00 -6.17 -0.98
N ARG A 114 10.36 -7.43 -1.24
CA ARG A 114 11.78 -7.87 -1.24
C ARG A 114 12.62 -7.18 -2.32
N LEU A 115 12.09 -7.03 -3.53
CA LEU A 115 12.80 -6.39 -4.64
C LEU A 115 13.04 -4.90 -4.40
N THR A 116 12.13 -4.25 -3.66
CA THR A 116 12.21 -2.82 -3.34
C THR A 116 12.91 -2.54 -2.01
N GLY A 117 13.17 -3.57 -1.20
CA GLY A 117 13.77 -3.47 0.12
C GLY A 117 12.84 -2.87 1.19
N VAL A 118 11.54 -2.72 0.89
CA VAL A 118 10.55 -2.17 1.82
C VAL A 118 10.28 -3.11 2.99
N ASP A 119 10.50 -4.41 2.81
CA ASP A 119 10.45 -5.43 3.86
C ASP A 119 11.42 -5.17 5.02
N ARG A 120 12.44 -4.33 4.83
CA ARG A 120 13.37 -3.90 5.89
C ARG A 120 12.83 -2.77 6.77
N VAL A 121 11.78 -2.09 6.31
CA VAL A 121 11.16 -0.94 6.98
C VAL A 121 9.79 -1.31 7.52
N VAL A 122 9.01 -2.07 6.75
CA VAL A 122 7.66 -2.48 7.10
C VAL A 122 7.66 -3.96 7.47
N PRO A 123 7.29 -4.31 8.71
CA PRO A 123 7.21 -5.71 9.16
C PRO A 123 6.23 -6.51 8.31
N LEU A 124 6.71 -7.64 7.75
CA LEU A 124 5.90 -8.59 7.00
C LEU A 124 5.66 -9.86 7.81
N VAL A 125 4.41 -10.32 7.81
CA VAL A 125 3.97 -11.59 8.42
C VAL A 125 3.13 -12.37 7.42
N ASN A 126 2.89 -13.65 7.66
CA ASN A 126 2.15 -14.52 6.74
C ASN A 126 0.67 -14.67 7.10
N THR A 127 0.31 -14.41 8.36
CA THR A 127 -1.09 -14.50 8.81
C THR A 127 -1.49 -13.32 9.71
N VAL A 128 -2.80 -13.13 9.89
CA VAL A 128 -3.34 -12.11 10.79
C VAL A 128 -3.02 -12.48 12.24
N GLU A 129 -3.06 -13.77 12.59
CA GLU A 129 -2.75 -14.28 13.92
C GLU A 129 -1.28 -14.01 14.31
N GLU A 130 -0.35 -14.12 13.35
CA GLU A 130 1.05 -13.70 13.55
C GLU A 130 1.16 -12.19 13.84
N ALA A 131 0.37 -11.36 13.13
CA ALA A 131 0.31 -9.91 13.37
C ALA A 131 -0.24 -9.59 14.76
N GLU A 132 -1.33 -10.24 15.17
CA GLU A 132 -1.95 -10.07 16.49
C GLU A 132 -0.98 -10.44 17.62
N THR A 133 -0.25 -11.55 17.44
CA THR A 133 0.77 -11.99 18.39
C THR A 133 1.88 -10.94 18.50
N ALA A 134 2.33 -10.37 17.38
CA ALA A 134 3.36 -9.33 17.35
C ALA A 134 2.88 -8.02 18.02
N LEU A 135 1.61 -7.67 17.87
CA LEU A 135 0.99 -6.51 18.55
C LEU A 135 0.89 -6.68 20.06
N THR A 136 0.67 -7.90 20.53
CA THR A 136 0.57 -8.22 21.97
C THR A 136 1.95 -8.32 22.62
N ALA A 137 2.97 -8.74 21.86
CA ALA A 137 4.35 -8.87 22.33
C ALA A 137 5.10 -7.53 22.43
N ALA A 138 4.56 -6.45 21.84
CA ALA A 138 5.14 -5.11 21.93
C ALA A 138 4.75 -4.45 23.28
N PRO A 139 5.73 -4.14 24.16
CA PRO A 139 5.50 -3.52 25.46
C PRO A 139 5.00 -2.08 25.39
#